data_AF-A0A482VSB3-F1
#
_entry.id   AF-A0A482VSB3-F1
#
_cell.length_a   1.000
_cell.length_b   1.000
_cell.length_c   1.000
_cell.angle_alpha   90.00
_cell.angle_beta   90.00
_cell.angle_gamma   90.00
#
_symmetry.space_group_name_H-M   'P 1'
#
loop_
_entity.id
_entity.type
_entity.pdbx_description
1 polymer ?
#
loop_
_entity_poly.entity_id
_entity_poly.type
_entity_poly.pdbx_seq_one_letter_code
_entity_poly.pdbx_strand_id
1 'polypeptide(L)'
;MPSLLEALEQKYGESSTESEGSEDEGISVAIFVPCKSPRTIVPSLLVLNDCDIATAGEKEALVAKCACVEELDLAKNKLKDWPEVFGILQQMPRLKFVNLSFNQLSTPLKNVEVDRNLRWQQLRNLVLNSTYIDWESVQRILDHLPGLEELHLSMNDYDNVNLCGEEGSCKCEKYDEKEESRCFCPKIDYKKKDKHSGIRKLHFTGNLVDNWKEVCKLGYAFPNLESLVLADCPIISLDIEDDAEAKCNRNYERSESECESGHAKESPHDSFRSLKFLNLNSTRLSTWDDIERLSKFPALHCIRVQGCPLWESNEYTEHERRQLLIARLPNVEILNGGGVIGSDEREDAERAFIRYYMEKPESDRPERYFELVAIHGKLDPLVNVDLRPEKRVKVTFTCGSNSEVRSVDVYRTMSDLKTKLEPFAGFSAAKMRLFYVDQDLRDIQGPEEMKYPHKQLYSYNIRSGDEIIIDSKKKIV
;
A
#
# COMPACT_ATOMS: atom_id res chain seq x y z
N MET A 1 -7.58 38.38 -13.67
CA MET A 1 -7.06 37.00 -13.80
C MET A 1 -6.77 36.80 -15.27
N PRO A 2 -5.56 36.38 -15.66
CA PRO A 2 -5.20 36.22 -17.06
C PRO A 2 -6.03 35.12 -17.73
N SER A 3 -6.19 35.24 -19.03
CA SER A 3 -6.61 34.18 -19.92
C SER A 3 -5.46 33.21 -20.19
N LEU A 4 -5.77 32.01 -20.69
CA LEU A 4 -4.77 31.06 -21.17
C LEU A 4 -3.91 31.68 -22.26
N LEU A 5 -4.52 32.45 -23.18
CA LEU A 5 -3.80 33.14 -24.24
C LEU A 5 -2.76 34.13 -23.68
N GLU A 6 -3.15 34.99 -22.73
CA GLU A 6 -2.24 35.93 -22.08
C GLU A 6 -1.11 35.21 -21.33
N ALA A 7 -1.42 34.10 -20.64
CA ALA A 7 -0.41 33.29 -19.97
C ALA A 7 0.57 32.63 -20.96
N LEU A 8 0.08 32.20 -22.13
CA LEU A 8 0.92 31.69 -23.20
C LEU A 8 1.80 32.77 -23.80
N GLU A 9 1.30 33.99 -23.97
CA GLU A 9 2.07 35.13 -24.46
C GLU A 9 3.11 35.59 -23.44
N GLN A 10 2.79 35.60 -22.15
CA GLN A 10 3.75 35.90 -21.10
C GLN A 10 4.89 34.86 -21.06
N LYS A 11 4.56 33.57 -21.28
CA LYS A 11 5.53 32.48 -21.17
C LYS A 11 6.32 32.20 -22.45
N TYR A 12 5.70 32.40 -23.61
CA TYR A 12 6.22 32.01 -24.92
C TYR A 12 6.20 33.14 -25.97
N GLY A 13 5.64 34.30 -25.63
CA GLY A 13 5.62 35.51 -26.46
C GLY A 13 6.85 36.40 -26.26
N GLU A 14 6.86 37.57 -26.89
CA GLU A 14 7.99 38.49 -26.89
C GLU A 14 8.09 39.28 -25.57
N SER A 15 9.27 39.32 -24.97
CA SER A 15 9.60 40.36 -24.00
C SER A 15 9.84 41.67 -24.75
N SER A 16 8.85 42.56 -24.84
CA SER A 16 9.09 43.95 -25.22
C SER A 16 9.75 44.69 -24.05
N THR A 17 11.01 44.37 -23.75
CA THR A 17 11.86 45.30 -23.01
C THR A 17 12.40 46.34 -23.97
N GLU A 18 11.51 47.17 -24.52
CA GLU A 18 11.88 48.56 -24.76
C GLU A 18 11.60 49.29 -23.45
N SER A 19 12.55 49.20 -22.51
CA SER A 19 12.55 50.12 -21.38
C SER A 19 12.82 51.50 -21.95
N GLU A 20 11.79 52.33 -22.07
CA GLU A 20 11.99 53.78 -22.12
C GLU A 20 12.84 54.15 -20.89
N GLY A 21 14.02 54.71 -21.17
CA GLY A 21 15.05 54.93 -20.16
C GLY A 21 14.59 55.85 -19.04
N SER A 22 14.53 55.32 -17.83
CA SER A 22 14.73 56.12 -16.63
C SER A 22 16.22 56.18 -16.35
N GLU A 23 16.79 57.38 -16.45
CA GLU A 23 18.15 57.70 -16.03
C GLU A 23 18.31 57.40 -14.52
N ASP A 24 18.94 56.29 -14.17
CA ASP A 24 19.50 56.11 -12.83
C ASP A 24 20.83 55.36 -12.91
N GLU A 25 21.88 56.00 -12.41
CA GLU A 25 23.26 55.50 -12.39
C GLU A 25 23.40 54.33 -11.41
N GLY A 26 23.07 53.13 -11.87
CA GLY A 26 23.38 51.88 -11.18
C GLY A 26 23.86 50.85 -12.20
N ILE A 27 25.06 50.30 -12.00
CA ILE A 27 25.66 49.27 -12.87
C ILE A 27 24.71 48.05 -12.91
N SER A 28 23.85 48.03 -13.92
CA SER A 28 22.96 46.90 -14.22
C SER A 28 23.76 45.89 -15.03
N VAL A 29 24.09 44.76 -14.41
CA VAL A 29 24.61 43.59 -15.13
C VAL A 29 23.47 43.02 -15.96
N ALA A 30 23.38 43.46 -17.22
CA ALA A 30 22.46 42.88 -18.19
C ALA A 30 22.96 41.49 -18.56
N ILE A 31 22.39 40.45 -17.94
CA ILE A 31 22.52 39.08 -18.42
C ILE A 31 21.67 38.99 -19.69
N PHE A 32 22.30 39.07 -20.85
CA PHE A 32 21.63 38.81 -22.13
C PHE A 32 21.29 37.33 -22.21
N VAL A 33 20.06 36.97 -21.84
CA VAL A 33 19.47 35.68 -22.21
C VAL A 33 18.94 35.85 -23.64
N PRO A 34 19.42 35.07 -24.63
CA PRO A 34 18.90 35.18 -25.99
C PRO A 34 17.40 34.86 -25.97
N CYS A 35 16.56 35.87 -26.14
CA CYS A 35 15.15 35.67 -26.41
C CYS A 35 15.05 34.90 -27.72
N LYS A 36 14.61 33.63 -27.64
CA LYS A 36 14.29 32.85 -28.83
C LYS A 36 13.17 33.60 -29.55
N SER A 37 13.25 33.68 -30.88
CA SER A 37 12.22 34.26 -31.73
C SER A 37 10.84 33.77 -31.29
N PRO A 38 9.80 34.63 -31.30
CA PRO A 38 8.48 34.25 -30.83
C PRO A 38 8.04 32.98 -31.55
N ARG A 39 7.63 31.98 -30.78
CA ARG A 39 7.10 30.77 -31.38
C ARG A 39 5.71 31.10 -31.89
N THR A 40 5.53 31.03 -33.21
CA THR A 40 4.20 31.06 -33.84
C THR A 40 3.32 29.90 -33.36
N ILE A 41 3.95 28.79 -32.91
CA ILE A 41 3.28 27.59 -32.39
C ILE A 41 3.95 27.17 -31.08
N VAL A 42 3.15 26.94 -30.04
CA VAL A 42 3.66 26.55 -28.72
C VAL A 42 4.10 25.07 -28.70
N PRO A 43 4.91 24.64 -27.71
CA PRO A 43 5.33 23.24 -27.61
C PRO A 43 4.14 22.26 -27.48
N SER A 44 4.34 20.99 -27.83
CA SER A 44 3.32 19.94 -27.67
C SER A 44 2.94 19.66 -26.22
N LEU A 45 3.85 19.95 -25.28
CA LEU A 45 3.62 19.90 -23.84
C LEU A 45 3.55 21.33 -23.30
N LEU A 46 2.40 21.66 -22.70
CA LEU A 46 2.18 22.91 -22.00
C LEU A 46 2.02 22.64 -20.51
N VAL A 47 2.86 23.31 -19.71
CA VAL A 47 2.76 23.29 -18.24
C VAL A 47 2.56 24.73 -17.78
N LEU A 48 1.36 25.06 -17.34
CA LEU A 48 0.94 26.41 -16.95
C LEU A 48 0.30 26.37 -15.56
N ASN A 49 0.99 25.72 -14.63
CA ASN A 49 0.52 25.54 -13.27
C ASN A 49 0.65 26.86 -12.50
N ASP A 50 -0.33 27.17 -11.64
CA ASP A 50 -0.28 28.32 -10.74
C ASP A 50 -0.09 29.67 -11.46
N CYS A 51 -0.72 29.83 -12.63
CA CYS A 51 -0.63 31.03 -13.46
C CYS A 51 -1.86 31.95 -13.32
N ASP A 52 -2.71 31.70 -12.33
CA ASP A 52 -3.97 32.41 -12.09
C ASP A 52 -4.94 32.45 -13.30
N ILE A 53 -4.82 31.48 -14.21
CA ILE A 53 -5.63 31.42 -15.43
C ILE A 53 -7.10 31.22 -15.08
N ALA A 54 -7.99 32.08 -15.56
CA ALA A 54 -9.44 31.98 -15.29
C ALA A 54 -10.30 31.76 -16.54
N THR A 55 -9.79 32.10 -17.72
CA THR A 55 -10.54 32.04 -18.98
C THR A 55 -9.67 31.52 -20.12
N ALA A 56 -10.26 31.13 -21.24
CA ALA A 56 -9.54 30.69 -22.43
C ALA A 56 -8.79 31.85 -23.12
N GLY A 57 -9.49 32.97 -23.35
CA GLY A 57 -9.00 34.07 -24.20
C GLY A 57 -9.50 33.95 -25.64
N GLU A 58 -8.88 34.68 -26.57
CA GLU A 58 -9.34 34.75 -27.96
C GLU A 58 -9.19 33.41 -28.69
N LYS A 59 -10.30 32.92 -29.27
CA LYS A 59 -10.40 31.58 -29.84
C LYS A 59 -9.48 31.38 -31.04
N GLU A 60 -9.51 32.31 -31.99
CA GLU A 60 -8.76 32.22 -33.25
C GLU A 60 -7.25 32.22 -33.00
N ALA A 61 -6.78 33.03 -32.04
CA ALA A 61 -5.39 33.06 -31.62
C ALA A 61 -4.96 31.76 -30.94
N LEU A 62 -5.80 31.18 -30.07
CA LEU A 62 -5.55 29.89 -29.45
C LEU A 62 -5.46 28.77 -30.48
N VAL A 63 -6.35 28.74 -31.49
CA VAL A 63 -6.29 27.74 -32.57
C VAL A 63 -4.96 27.80 -33.30
N ALA A 64 -4.51 29.00 -33.67
CA ALA A 64 -3.25 29.18 -34.39
C ALA A 64 -2.03 28.75 -33.56
N LYS A 65 -2.03 29.05 -32.25
CA LYS A 65 -0.92 28.74 -31.35
C LYS A 65 -0.89 27.27 -30.90
N CYS A 66 -2.05 26.68 -30.61
CA CYS A 66 -2.18 25.44 -29.83
C CYS A 66 -2.58 24.19 -30.63
N ALA A 67 -2.69 24.27 -31.96
CA ALA A 67 -3.13 23.14 -32.80
C ALA A 67 -2.27 21.85 -32.68
N CYS A 68 -1.03 21.95 -32.22
CA CYS A 68 -0.11 20.83 -32.05
C CYS A 68 0.07 20.36 -30.60
N VAL A 69 -0.70 20.90 -29.65
CA VAL A 69 -0.63 20.53 -28.24
C VAL A 69 -1.19 19.12 -28.04
N GLU A 70 -0.42 18.29 -27.35
CA GLU A 70 -0.75 16.91 -26.98
C GLU A 70 -0.93 16.74 -25.47
N GLU A 71 -0.25 17.54 -24.65
CA GLU A 71 -0.30 17.46 -23.20
C GLU A 71 -0.50 18.86 -22.60
N LEU A 72 -1.50 19.00 -21.73
CA LEU A 72 -1.86 20.26 -21.11
C LEU A 72 -2.00 20.10 -19.60
N ASP A 73 -1.10 20.75 -18.86
CA ASP A 73 -1.17 20.86 -17.41
C ASP A 73 -1.57 22.28 -17.02
N LEU A 74 -2.77 22.41 -16.47
CA LEU A 74 -3.39 23.63 -15.97
C LEU A 74 -3.72 23.50 -14.47
N ALA A 75 -2.97 22.69 -13.75
CA ALA A 75 -3.21 22.51 -12.32
C ALA A 75 -3.05 23.83 -11.54
N LYS A 76 -3.83 23.98 -10.47
CA LYS A 76 -3.76 25.13 -9.53
C LYS A 76 -4.03 26.48 -10.20
N ASN A 77 -4.98 26.53 -11.14
CA ASN A 77 -5.45 27.78 -11.74
C ASN A 77 -6.80 28.21 -11.14
N LYS A 78 -7.46 29.18 -11.77
CA LYS A 78 -8.74 29.77 -11.33
C LYS A 78 -9.89 29.42 -12.26
N LEU A 79 -9.79 28.32 -13.01
CA LEU A 79 -10.88 27.82 -13.83
C LEU A 79 -12.03 27.36 -12.93
N LYS A 80 -13.23 27.86 -13.21
CA LYS A 80 -14.46 27.52 -12.46
C LYS A 80 -15.60 27.05 -13.36
N ASP A 81 -15.60 27.54 -14.58
CA ASP A 81 -16.70 27.37 -15.52
C ASP A 81 -16.31 26.40 -16.63
N TRP A 82 -17.12 25.36 -16.81
CA TRP A 82 -16.95 24.38 -17.89
C TRP A 82 -16.94 24.97 -19.30
N PRO A 83 -17.71 26.03 -19.64
CA PRO A 83 -17.56 26.71 -20.93
C PRO A 83 -16.14 27.18 -21.22
N GLU A 84 -15.42 27.71 -20.23
CA GLU A 84 -14.02 28.15 -20.40
C GLU A 84 -13.10 26.95 -20.58
N VAL A 85 -13.29 25.88 -19.79
CA VAL A 85 -12.55 24.62 -19.92
C VAL A 85 -12.75 24.04 -21.32
N PHE A 86 -13.98 23.92 -21.80
CA PHE A 86 -14.26 23.42 -23.15
C PHE A 86 -13.75 24.36 -24.24
N GLY A 87 -13.81 25.68 -24.02
CA GLY A 87 -13.23 26.68 -24.91
C GLY A 87 -11.74 26.46 -25.14
N ILE A 88 -11.00 26.10 -24.08
CA ILE A 88 -9.58 25.71 -24.15
C ILE A 88 -9.42 24.38 -24.90
N LEU A 89 -10.09 23.32 -24.43
CA LEU A 89 -9.89 21.95 -24.94
C LEU A 89 -10.28 21.79 -26.41
N GLN A 90 -11.25 22.57 -26.89
CA GLN A 90 -11.66 22.55 -28.31
C GLN A 90 -10.58 23.08 -29.26
N GLN A 91 -9.68 23.94 -28.80
CA GLN A 91 -8.62 24.51 -29.65
C GLN A 91 -7.39 23.60 -29.77
N MET A 92 -7.40 22.44 -29.10
CA MET A 92 -6.28 21.51 -29.03
C MET A 92 -6.71 20.10 -29.48
N PRO A 93 -6.91 19.87 -30.79
CA PRO A 93 -7.53 18.65 -31.31
C PRO A 93 -6.68 17.38 -31.14
N ARG A 94 -5.40 17.52 -30.75
CA ARG A 94 -4.44 16.41 -30.58
C ARG A 94 -4.18 16.05 -29.11
N LEU A 95 -4.96 16.60 -28.18
CA LEU A 95 -4.81 16.34 -26.75
C LEU A 95 -4.91 14.85 -26.42
N LYS A 96 -3.92 14.37 -25.68
CA LYS A 96 -3.79 13.03 -25.11
C LYS A 96 -3.84 13.07 -23.58
N PHE A 97 -3.34 14.13 -22.97
CA PHE A 97 -3.29 14.33 -21.52
C PHE A 97 -3.80 15.71 -21.13
N VAL A 98 -4.67 15.76 -20.12
CA VAL A 98 -5.15 17.01 -19.51
C VAL A 98 -5.11 16.87 -17.99
N ASN A 99 -4.49 17.85 -17.33
CA ASN A 99 -4.54 18.00 -15.89
C ASN A 99 -5.18 19.34 -15.49
N LEU A 100 -6.30 19.24 -14.77
CA LEU A 100 -7.08 20.37 -14.27
C LEU A 100 -7.12 20.41 -12.74
N SER A 101 -6.24 19.64 -12.07
CA SER A 101 -6.26 19.50 -10.61
C SER A 101 -6.20 20.85 -9.90
N PHE A 102 -6.81 20.97 -8.73
CA PHE A 102 -6.81 22.21 -7.91
C PHE A 102 -7.44 23.44 -8.58
N ASN A 103 -8.32 23.25 -9.57
CA ASN A 103 -9.26 24.28 -10.06
C ASN A 103 -10.63 24.08 -9.40
N GLN A 104 -11.39 25.13 -9.13
CA GLN A 104 -12.70 25.02 -8.43
C GLN A 104 -13.85 24.72 -9.41
N LEU A 105 -13.91 23.49 -9.92
CA LEU A 105 -14.89 23.04 -10.92
C LEU A 105 -16.18 22.49 -10.28
N SER A 106 -16.65 23.10 -9.19
CA SER A 106 -17.84 22.69 -8.44
C SER A 106 -19.16 23.11 -9.08
N THR A 107 -19.13 24.00 -10.08
CA THR A 107 -20.34 24.44 -10.79
C THR A 107 -20.85 23.30 -11.67
N PRO A 108 -22.08 22.79 -11.45
CA PRO A 108 -22.59 21.65 -12.19
C PRO A 108 -22.74 21.93 -13.70
N LEU A 109 -22.40 20.95 -14.54
CA LEU A 109 -22.56 21.00 -16.00
C LEU A 109 -24.02 21.04 -16.47
N LYS A 110 -25.00 20.82 -15.58
CA LYS A 110 -26.42 20.62 -15.91
C LYS A 110 -26.98 21.65 -16.91
N ASN A 111 -26.68 22.93 -16.70
CA ASN A 111 -27.23 24.04 -17.48
C ASN A 111 -26.30 24.53 -18.60
N VAL A 112 -25.18 23.86 -18.82
CA VAL A 112 -24.24 24.22 -19.89
C VAL A 112 -24.63 23.49 -21.17
N GLU A 113 -24.89 24.26 -22.23
CA GLU A 113 -25.05 23.71 -23.57
C GLU A 113 -23.69 23.27 -24.10
N VAL A 114 -23.50 21.95 -24.22
CA VAL A 114 -22.30 21.34 -24.80
C VAL A 114 -22.70 20.69 -26.11
N ASP A 115 -21.94 20.94 -27.17
CA ASP A 115 -22.16 20.27 -28.46
C ASP A 115 -22.08 18.75 -28.28
N ARG A 116 -23.22 18.08 -28.47
CA ARG A 116 -23.35 16.62 -28.31
C ARG A 116 -22.51 15.83 -29.30
N ASN A 117 -22.00 16.44 -30.37
CA ASN A 117 -21.13 15.80 -31.36
C ASN A 117 -19.64 15.95 -31.01
N LEU A 118 -19.28 16.79 -30.04
CA LEU A 118 -17.91 17.01 -29.64
C LEU A 118 -17.31 15.73 -29.04
N ARG A 119 -16.20 15.24 -29.58
CA ARG A 119 -15.51 14.04 -29.08
C ARG A 119 -14.00 14.25 -29.09
N TRP A 120 -13.36 14.15 -27.92
CA TRP A 120 -11.89 14.14 -27.83
C TRP A 120 -11.37 12.71 -27.98
N GLN A 121 -11.29 12.25 -29.22
CA GLN A 121 -10.96 10.86 -29.55
C GLN A 121 -9.54 10.44 -29.13
N GLN A 122 -8.62 11.39 -29.02
CA GLN A 122 -7.22 11.14 -28.68
C GLN A 122 -6.92 11.27 -27.19
N LEU A 123 -7.85 11.82 -26.39
CA LEU A 123 -7.61 12.00 -24.95
C LEU A 123 -7.60 10.63 -24.27
N ARG A 124 -6.52 10.35 -23.55
CA ARG A 124 -6.28 9.09 -22.83
C ARG A 124 -6.28 9.29 -21.33
N ASN A 125 -5.80 10.46 -20.87
CA ASN A 125 -5.58 10.74 -19.47
C ASN A 125 -6.25 12.05 -19.07
N LEU A 126 -7.09 12.00 -18.05
CA LEU A 126 -7.78 13.15 -17.47
C LEU A 126 -7.58 13.19 -15.96
N VAL A 127 -7.04 14.29 -15.47
CA VAL A 127 -6.76 14.50 -14.05
C VAL A 127 -7.63 15.63 -13.49
N LEU A 128 -8.50 15.29 -12.53
CA LEU A 128 -9.47 16.16 -11.88
C LEU A 128 -9.35 16.04 -10.35
N ASN A 129 -8.12 16.04 -9.81
CA ASN A 129 -7.92 15.93 -8.37
C ASN A 129 -8.21 17.27 -7.68
N SER A 130 -8.87 17.25 -6.51
CA SER A 130 -9.20 18.46 -5.75
C SER A 130 -9.89 19.53 -6.60
N THR A 131 -10.87 19.12 -7.41
CA THR A 131 -11.67 20.04 -8.21
C THR A 131 -13.08 20.25 -7.70
N TYR A 132 -13.54 19.43 -6.75
CA TYR A 132 -14.90 19.44 -6.19
C TYR A 132 -15.99 19.24 -7.25
N ILE A 133 -15.65 18.54 -8.34
CA ILE A 133 -16.57 18.25 -9.44
C ILE A 133 -17.62 17.23 -8.98
N ASP A 134 -18.89 17.41 -9.33
CA ASP A 134 -19.96 16.46 -8.99
C ASP A 134 -20.07 15.30 -9.99
N TRP A 135 -20.74 14.22 -9.58
CA TRP A 135 -20.85 13.01 -10.42
C TRP A 135 -21.61 13.22 -11.73
N GLU A 136 -22.65 14.07 -11.74
CA GLU A 136 -23.40 14.39 -12.97
C GLU A 136 -22.46 15.04 -14.00
N SER A 137 -21.60 15.96 -13.55
CA SER A 137 -20.56 16.57 -14.37
C SER A 137 -19.53 15.57 -14.87
N VAL A 138 -19.04 14.68 -14.00
CA VAL A 138 -18.12 13.60 -14.38
C VAL A 138 -18.73 12.76 -15.51
N GLN A 139 -19.97 12.27 -15.36
CA GLN A 139 -20.65 11.49 -16.39
C GLN A 139 -20.73 12.23 -17.73
N ARG A 140 -21.17 13.50 -17.69
CA ARG A 140 -21.31 14.31 -18.91
C ARG A 140 -19.98 14.51 -19.61
N ILE A 141 -18.88 14.70 -18.89
CA ILE A 141 -17.55 14.81 -19.49
C ILE A 141 -17.14 13.49 -20.12
N LEU A 142 -17.33 12.37 -19.43
CA LEU A 142 -16.97 11.05 -19.92
C LEU A 142 -17.73 10.68 -21.22
N ASP A 143 -18.96 11.17 -21.43
CA ASP A 143 -19.71 11.01 -22.68
C ASP A 143 -19.00 11.62 -23.90
N HIS A 144 -18.11 12.59 -23.69
CA HIS A 144 -17.30 13.22 -24.74
C HIS A 144 -15.91 12.60 -24.90
N LEU A 145 -15.53 11.61 -24.08
CA LEU A 145 -14.19 11.03 -24.00
C LEU A 145 -14.18 9.52 -24.31
N PRO A 146 -14.49 9.12 -25.57
CA PRO A 146 -14.67 7.71 -25.92
C PRO A 146 -13.38 6.87 -25.82
N GLY A 147 -12.21 7.51 -25.80
CA GLY A 147 -10.91 6.84 -25.73
C GLY A 147 -10.20 6.99 -24.39
N LEU A 148 -10.87 7.47 -23.34
CA LEU A 148 -10.22 7.68 -22.04
C LEU A 148 -9.81 6.34 -21.40
N GLU A 149 -8.57 6.25 -20.94
CA GLU A 149 -7.98 5.06 -20.32
C GLU A 149 -7.67 5.26 -18.84
N GLU A 150 -7.32 6.49 -18.44
CA GLU A 150 -6.88 6.83 -17.09
C GLU A 150 -7.59 8.07 -16.57
N LEU A 151 -8.26 7.92 -15.43
CA LEU A 151 -9.05 8.97 -14.79
C LEU A 151 -8.58 9.18 -13.36
N HIS A 152 -8.37 10.45 -12.97
CA HIS A 152 -8.04 10.80 -11.60
C HIS A 152 -9.11 11.70 -11.00
N LEU A 153 -9.68 11.27 -9.89
CA LEU A 153 -10.79 11.87 -9.16
C LEU A 153 -10.49 11.91 -7.64
N SER A 154 -9.22 12.01 -7.28
CA SER A 154 -8.76 12.03 -5.88
C SER A 154 -9.13 13.35 -5.20
N MET A 155 -9.35 13.31 -3.89
CA MET A 155 -9.51 14.50 -3.04
C MET A 155 -10.68 15.41 -3.48
N ASN A 156 -11.80 14.84 -3.90
CA ASN A 156 -13.01 15.57 -4.33
C ASN A 156 -14.16 15.46 -3.31
N ASP A 157 -13.87 14.97 -2.10
CA ASP A 157 -14.83 14.80 -1.00
C ASP A 157 -16.01 13.87 -1.32
N TYR A 158 -15.85 12.92 -2.25
CA TYR A 158 -16.90 11.95 -2.56
C TYR A 158 -17.14 10.99 -1.41
N ASP A 159 -18.34 10.98 -0.85
CA ASP A 159 -18.82 9.99 0.12
C ASP A 159 -19.56 8.82 -0.53
N ASN A 160 -20.08 9.02 -1.74
CA ASN A 160 -20.82 8.04 -2.53
C ASN A 160 -20.37 8.02 -4.00
N VAL A 161 -20.90 7.08 -4.78
CA VAL A 161 -20.65 6.96 -6.22
C VAL A 161 -21.97 7.03 -7.00
N ASN A 162 -22.17 8.10 -7.78
CA ASN A 162 -23.38 8.30 -8.61
C ASN A 162 -23.07 8.33 -10.12
N LEU A 163 -22.55 7.22 -10.64
CA LEU A 163 -22.20 7.07 -12.06
C LEU A 163 -23.33 6.51 -12.95
N CYS A 164 -24.53 6.31 -12.40
CA CYS A 164 -25.71 5.90 -13.16
C CYS A 164 -26.85 6.89 -12.93
N GLY A 165 -27.16 7.73 -13.92
CA GLY A 165 -28.25 8.71 -13.81
C GLY A 165 -29.52 8.10 -13.23
N GLU A 166 -30.05 8.76 -12.20
CA GLU A 166 -31.30 8.45 -11.51
C GLU A 166 -32.48 8.71 -12.45
N GLU A 167 -32.78 7.81 -13.37
CA GLU A 167 -34.02 7.87 -14.16
C GLU A 167 -35.26 7.39 -13.37
N GLY A 168 -35.19 7.42 -12.03
CA GLY A 168 -36.26 6.93 -11.15
C GLY A 168 -36.53 7.89 -10.02
N SER A 169 -37.25 8.98 -10.27
CA SER A 169 -37.85 9.76 -9.18
C SER A 169 -38.74 8.83 -8.35
N CYS A 170 -38.46 8.68 -7.05
CA CYS A 170 -39.34 7.93 -6.16
C CYS A 170 -40.75 8.51 -6.24
N LYS A 171 -41.74 7.70 -6.63
CA LYS A 171 -43.14 8.11 -6.61
C LYS A 171 -43.66 7.91 -5.20
N CYS A 172 -43.65 8.98 -4.42
CA CYS A 172 -44.26 9.00 -3.10
C CYS A 172 -45.72 9.45 -3.26
N GLU A 173 -46.67 8.52 -3.36
CA GLU A 173 -48.09 8.87 -3.26
C GLU A 173 -48.43 9.12 -1.78
N LYS A 174 -48.73 10.37 -1.43
CA LYS A 174 -49.27 10.70 -0.10
C LYS A 174 -50.73 10.27 -0.07
N TYR A 175 -51.05 9.22 0.68
CA TYR A 175 -52.43 8.94 1.10
C TYR A 175 -52.63 9.40 2.56
N ASP A 176 -53.87 9.75 2.87
CA ASP A 176 -54.32 10.39 4.11
C ASP A 176 -53.86 9.70 5.42
N GLU A 177 -53.91 10.49 6.50
CA GLU A 177 -53.21 10.44 7.80
C GLU A 177 -53.20 9.14 8.64
N LYS A 178 -53.39 7.91 8.12
CA LYS A 178 -53.40 6.70 8.97
C LYS A 178 -52.73 5.42 8.46
N GLU A 179 -51.99 5.41 7.35
CA GLU A 179 -51.20 4.22 6.96
C GLU A 179 -49.76 4.56 6.54
N GLU A 180 -48.83 3.68 6.87
CA GLU A 180 -47.38 3.81 6.62
C GLU A 180 -47.07 4.22 5.18
N SER A 181 -46.30 5.30 5.04
CA SER A 181 -45.80 5.82 3.76
C SER A 181 -45.03 4.74 2.98
N ARG A 182 -45.68 4.04 2.04
CA ARG A 182 -45.01 3.13 1.11
C ARG A 182 -44.39 3.91 -0.04
N CYS A 183 -43.11 4.23 0.10
CA CYS A 183 -42.32 4.80 -0.98
C CYS A 183 -41.86 3.69 -1.94
N PHE A 184 -42.25 3.77 -3.21
CA PHE A 184 -41.68 2.92 -4.27
C PHE A 184 -40.52 3.68 -4.93
N CYS A 185 -39.32 3.47 -4.41
CA CYS A 185 -38.09 3.87 -5.10
C CYS A 185 -37.64 2.70 -5.99
N PRO A 186 -37.54 2.86 -7.31
CA PRO A 186 -36.96 1.82 -8.16
C PRO A 186 -35.51 1.58 -7.71
N LYS A 187 -35.19 0.34 -7.31
CA LYS A 187 -33.79 -0.05 -7.09
C LYS A 187 -33.06 0.13 -8.43
N ILE A 188 -32.16 1.11 -8.51
CA ILE A 188 -31.34 1.32 -9.69
C ILE A 188 -30.46 0.07 -9.87
N ASP A 189 -30.63 -0.62 -10.99
CA ASP A 189 -29.81 -1.78 -11.33
C ASP A 189 -28.49 -1.29 -11.95
N TYR A 190 -27.54 -0.93 -11.09
CA TYR A 190 -26.20 -0.47 -11.48
C TYR A 190 -25.43 -1.52 -12.31
N LYS A 191 -25.84 -2.80 -12.29
CA LYS A 191 -25.16 -3.92 -12.97
C LYS A 191 -25.38 -3.97 -14.49
N LYS A 192 -26.29 -3.15 -15.03
CA LYS A 192 -26.66 -3.17 -16.47
C LYS A 192 -26.11 -2.00 -17.28
N LYS A 193 -25.24 -1.17 -16.71
CA LYS A 193 -24.72 0.03 -17.36
C LYS A 193 -23.19 -0.04 -17.44
N ASP A 194 -22.69 -0.89 -18.34
CA ASP A 194 -21.30 -0.85 -18.79
C ASP A 194 -21.06 0.49 -19.52
N LYS A 195 -20.65 1.51 -18.77
CA LYS A 195 -20.46 2.87 -19.29
C LYS A 195 -18.99 3.25 -19.22
N HIS A 196 -18.36 3.48 -20.38
CA HIS A 196 -16.93 3.82 -20.48
C HIS A 196 -15.99 2.63 -20.23
N SER A 197 -16.18 1.55 -21.00
CA SER A 197 -15.34 0.35 -21.02
C SER A 197 -13.87 0.57 -21.40
N GLY A 198 -13.50 1.78 -21.85
CA GLY A 198 -12.12 2.16 -22.14
C GLY A 198 -11.28 2.45 -20.89
N ILE A 199 -11.90 2.81 -19.77
CA ILE A 199 -11.18 3.19 -18.55
C ILE A 199 -10.60 1.95 -17.88
N ARG A 200 -9.26 1.97 -17.69
CA ARG A 200 -8.47 0.87 -17.12
C ARG A 200 -7.81 1.25 -15.80
N LYS A 201 -7.64 2.55 -15.52
CA LYS A 201 -7.01 3.04 -14.29
C LYS A 201 -7.84 4.15 -13.68
N LEU A 202 -8.09 4.03 -12.38
CA LEU A 202 -8.82 5.02 -11.60
C LEU A 202 -8.04 5.38 -10.34
N HIS A 203 -7.74 6.67 -10.20
CA HIS A 203 -7.21 7.25 -8.97
C HIS A 203 -8.35 7.93 -8.20
N PHE A 204 -8.57 7.48 -6.97
CA PHE A 204 -9.70 7.88 -6.14
C PHE A 204 -9.29 8.14 -4.68
N THR A 205 -8.02 8.52 -4.48
CA THR A 205 -7.39 8.69 -3.16
C THR A 205 -8.00 9.83 -2.37
N GLY A 206 -8.12 9.66 -1.05
CA GLY A 206 -8.51 10.73 -0.12
C GLY A 206 -9.92 11.26 -0.34
N ASN A 207 -10.82 10.42 -0.86
CA ASN A 207 -12.26 10.69 -0.85
C ASN A 207 -12.88 10.17 0.45
N LEU A 208 -14.13 10.55 0.73
CA LEU A 208 -14.83 10.25 1.99
C LEU A 208 -15.60 8.93 1.97
N VAL A 209 -15.50 8.15 0.88
CA VAL A 209 -16.18 6.85 0.74
C VAL A 209 -15.69 5.87 1.80
N ASP A 210 -16.62 5.37 2.61
CA ASP A 210 -16.36 4.44 3.71
C ASP A 210 -16.94 3.02 3.48
N ASN A 211 -17.82 2.89 2.50
CA ASN A 211 -18.56 1.66 2.19
C ASN A 211 -18.11 1.04 0.86
N TRP A 212 -17.73 -0.25 0.89
CA TRP A 212 -17.34 -0.99 -0.31
C TRP A 212 -18.46 -1.14 -1.34
N LYS A 213 -19.73 -1.14 -0.92
CA LYS A 213 -20.89 -1.17 -1.82
C LYS A 213 -20.91 0.03 -2.77
N GLU A 214 -20.49 1.21 -2.29
CA GLU A 214 -20.33 2.40 -3.13
C GLU A 214 -19.13 2.24 -4.08
N VAL A 215 -18.01 1.72 -3.59
CA VAL A 215 -16.83 1.42 -4.41
C VAL A 215 -17.18 0.44 -5.55
N CYS A 216 -18.00 -0.58 -5.30
CA CYS A 216 -18.46 -1.53 -6.32
C CYS A 216 -19.14 -0.84 -7.51
N LYS A 217 -19.80 0.30 -7.32
CA LYS A 217 -20.41 1.06 -8.42
C LYS A 217 -19.37 1.58 -9.41
N LEU A 218 -18.13 1.83 -8.97
CA LEU A 218 -17.01 2.17 -9.87
C LEU A 218 -16.66 0.99 -10.78
N GLY A 219 -16.67 -0.24 -10.25
CA GLY A 219 -16.39 -1.44 -11.04
C GLY A 219 -17.48 -1.72 -12.08
N TYR A 220 -18.75 -1.52 -11.72
CA TYR A 220 -19.85 -1.62 -12.69
C TYR A 220 -19.83 -0.52 -13.75
N ALA A 221 -19.45 0.70 -13.38
CA ALA A 221 -19.24 1.76 -14.36
C ALA A 221 -18.07 1.40 -15.29
N PHE A 222 -16.93 0.97 -14.73
CA PHE A 222 -15.69 0.72 -15.47
C PHE A 222 -15.36 -0.79 -15.50
N PRO A 223 -16.03 -1.61 -16.34
CA PRO A 223 -15.93 -3.07 -16.28
C PRO A 223 -14.54 -3.63 -16.61
N ASN A 224 -13.70 -2.85 -17.31
CA ASN A 224 -12.34 -3.23 -17.68
C ASN A 224 -11.27 -2.60 -16.76
N LEU A 225 -11.66 -2.13 -15.57
CA LEU A 225 -10.73 -1.52 -14.63
C LEU A 225 -9.66 -2.52 -14.17
N GLU A 226 -8.40 -2.17 -14.41
CA GLU A 226 -7.22 -2.98 -14.06
C GLU A 226 -6.50 -2.45 -12.83
N SER A 227 -6.60 -1.15 -12.56
CA SER A 227 -5.91 -0.48 -11.45
C SER A 227 -6.85 0.47 -10.73
N LEU A 228 -7.02 0.26 -9.43
CA LEU A 228 -7.84 1.09 -8.56
C LEU A 228 -7.02 1.58 -7.36
N VAL A 229 -6.96 2.90 -7.18
CA VAL A 229 -6.26 3.54 -6.07
C VAL A 229 -7.28 4.18 -5.13
N LEU A 230 -7.44 3.62 -3.93
CA LEU A 230 -8.35 4.05 -2.86
C LEU A 230 -7.59 4.42 -1.59
N ALA A 231 -6.31 4.82 -1.73
CA ALA A 231 -5.52 5.20 -0.58
C ALA A 231 -6.18 6.36 0.18
N ASP A 232 -6.07 6.37 1.50
CA ASP A 232 -6.62 7.42 2.37
C ASP A 232 -8.15 7.60 2.29
N CYS A 233 -8.89 6.59 1.80
CA CYS A 233 -10.35 6.53 1.92
C CYS A 233 -10.75 5.84 3.23
N PRO A 234 -11.76 6.32 3.98
CA PRO A 234 -12.15 5.78 5.29
C PRO A 234 -12.89 4.44 5.23
N ILE A 235 -12.55 3.56 4.29
CA ILE A 235 -13.20 2.25 4.06
C ILE A 235 -13.02 1.35 5.30
N ILE A 236 -14.12 0.98 5.93
CA ILE A 236 -14.11 0.22 7.20
C ILE A 236 -14.14 -1.29 6.95
N SER A 237 -14.88 -1.73 5.93
CA SER A 237 -14.99 -3.14 5.56
C SER A 237 -15.21 -3.29 4.06
N LEU A 238 -14.79 -4.45 3.53
CA LEU A 238 -15.08 -4.89 2.16
C LEU A 238 -16.39 -5.69 2.07
N ASP A 239 -17.08 -5.89 3.18
CA ASP A 239 -18.38 -6.55 3.17
C ASP A 239 -19.45 -5.69 2.50
N ILE A 240 -20.35 -6.35 1.78
CA ILE A 240 -21.49 -5.72 1.10
C ILE A 240 -22.83 -6.31 1.51
N GLU A 241 -22.85 -7.22 2.49
CA GLU A 241 -24.09 -7.69 3.10
C GLU A 241 -24.81 -6.53 3.81
N ASP A 242 -26.13 -6.40 3.59
CA ASP A 242 -26.92 -5.35 4.23
C ASP A 242 -27.09 -5.67 5.73
N ASP A 243 -26.80 -4.69 6.61
CA ASP A 243 -26.93 -4.78 8.08
C ASP A 243 -28.29 -5.34 8.59
N ALA A 244 -29.32 -5.30 7.75
CA ALA A 244 -30.65 -5.84 8.05
C ALA A 244 -30.71 -7.38 8.04
N GLU A 245 -29.94 -8.05 7.17
CA GLU A 245 -29.91 -9.52 7.09
C GLU A 245 -28.95 -10.13 8.11
N ALA A 246 -27.87 -9.44 8.45
CA ALA A 246 -26.91 -9.86 9.48
C ALA A 246 -27.53 -9.98 10.90
N LYS A 247 -28.64 -9.28 11.18
CA LYS A 247 -29.36 -9.39 12.46
C LYS A 247 -30.30 -10.60 12.55
N CYS A 248 -30.72 -11.20 11.44
CA CYS A 248 -31.66 -12.33 11.45
C CYS A 248 -30.98 -13.70 11.54
N ASN A 249 -29.72 -13.83 11.12
CA ASN A 249 -29.02 -15.12 11.02
C ASN A 249 -28.00 -15.38 12.15
N ARG A 250 -28.36 -15.05 13.40
CA ARG A 250 -27.61 -15.52 14.59
C ARG A 250 -28.07 -16.87 15.14
N ASN A 251 -28.93 -17.59 14.42
CA ASN A 251 -29.26 -18.97 14.76
C ASN A 251 -28.58 -19.92 13.78
N TYR A 252 -27.65 -20.66 14.36
CA TYR A 252 -26.82 -21.70 13.78
C TYR A 252 -27.68 -22.85 13.24
N GLU A 253 -27.83 -22.97 11.91
CA GLU A 253 -28.19 -24.24 11.28
C GLU A 253 -27.25 -24.54 10.11
N ARG A 254 -26.46 -25.59 10.31
CA ARG A 254 -25.62 -26.23 9.30
C ARG A 254 -26.55 -27.04 8.40
N SER A 255 -26.89 -26.52 7.23
CA SER A 255 -27.62 -27.26 6.20
C SER A 255 -26.69 -27.59 5.04
N GLU A 256 -26.36 -28.86 4.91
CA GLU A 256 -25.83 -29.43 3.68
C GLU A 256 -26.93 -29.41 2.61
N SER A 257 -26.59 -29.00 1.39
CA SER A 257 -27.44 -28.93 0.19
C SER A 257 -28.54 -27.86 0.19
N GLU A 258 -28.22 -26.68 -0.32
CA GLU A 258 -29.23 -25.82 -0.93
C GLU A 258 -28.93 -25.63 -2.41
N CYS A 259 -29.92 -26.03 -3.19
CA CYS A 259 -29.92 -26.03 -4.64
C CYS A 259 -29.97 -24.59 -5.15
N GLU A 260 -29.25 -24.31 -6.22
CA GLU A 260 -29.26 -23.05 -6.95
C GLU A 260 -30.69 -22.68 -7.38
N SER A 261 -31.32 -21.74 -6.68
CA SER A 261 -32.45 -20.99 -7.22
C SER A 261 -32.52 -19.58 -6.64
N GLY A 262 -32.13 -18.58 -7.44
CA GLY A 262 -32.91 -17.34 -7.54
C GLY A 262 -32.33 -16.03 -6.98
N HIS A 263 -31.33 -16.06 -6.10
CA HIS A 263 -30.65 -14.84 -5.64
C HIS A 263 -29.15 -15.03 -5.76
N ALA A 264 -28.55 -14.53 -6.85
CA ALA A 264 -27.11 -14.39 -6.93
C ALA A 264 -26.68 -13.48 -5.76
N LYS A 265 -26.13 -14.06 -4.69
CA LYS A 265 -25.57 -13.30 -3.57
C LYS A 265 -24.58 -12.31 -4.17
N GLU A 266 -24.84 -11.02 -3.95
CA GLU A 266 -23.92 -9.99 -4.43
C GLU A 266 -22.58 -10.20 -3.72
N SER A 267 -21.50 -10.22 -4.48
CA SER A 267 -20.16 -10.42 -3.94
C SER A 267 -19.29 -9.17 -4.14
N PRO A 268 -18.42 -8.81 -3.18
CA PRO A 268 -17.62 -7.58 -3.25
C PRO A 268 -16.63 -7.53 -4.42
N HIS A 269 -16.37 -8.66 -5.08
CA HIS A 269 -15.48 -8.77 -6.24
C HIS A 269 -16.22 -8.87 -7.58
N ASP A 270 -17.56 -9.01 -7.60
CA ASP A 270 -18.33 -9.22 -8.84
C ASP A 270 -18.16 -8.09 -9.85
N SER A 271 -18.02 -6.86 -9.35
CA SER A 271 -17.83 -5.63 -10.11
C SER A 271 -16.41 -5.44 -10.64
N PHE A 272 -15.42 -6.22 -10.19
CA PHE A 272 -13.99 -5.99 -10.44
C PHE A 272 -13.30 -7.22 -11.05
N ARG A 273 -13.83 -7.74 -12.15
CA ARG A 273 -13.32 -8.98 -12.78
C ARG A 273 -11.94 -8.85 -13.43
N SER A 274 -11.56 -7.64 -13.83
CA SER A 274 -10.29 -7.34 -14.53
C SER A 274 -9.25 -6.68 -13.63
N LEU A 275 -9.55 -6.49 -12.34
CA LEU A 275 -8.73 -5.70 -11.43
C LEU A 275 -7.46 -6.45 -11.04
N LYS A 276 -6.31 -5.88 -11.41
CA LYS A 276 -4.96 -6.44 -11.20
C LYS A 276 -4.21 -5.75 -10.08
N PHE A 277 -4.43 -4.46 -9.91
CA PHE A 277 -3.80 -3.63 -8.90
C PHE A 277 -4.85 -2.95 -8.02
N LEU A 278 -4.72 -3.11 -6.71
CA LEU A 278 -5.57 -2.45 -5.73
C LEU A 278 -4.72 -1.81 -4.62
N ASN A 279 -4.91 -0.51 -4.41
CA ASN A 279 -4.26 0.22 -3.32
C ASN A 279 -5.31 0.66 -2.28
N LEU A 280 -5.22 0.07 -1.10
CA LEU A 280 -6.03 0.31 0.10
C LEU A 280 -5.18 0.86 1.26
N ASN A 281 -4.03 1.49 0.96
CA ASN A 281 -3.22 2.13 1.98
C ASN A 281 -4.04 3.14 2.79
N SER A 282 -3.79 3.22 4.10
CA SER A 282 -4.44 4.16 5.01
C SER A 282 -5.98 4.05 5.05
N THR A 283 -6.54 2.90 4.66
CA THR A 283 -7.95 2.59 4.88
C THR A 283 -8.21 2.17 6.33
N ARG A 284 -9.47 2.03 6.74
CA ARG A 284 -9.87 1.69 8.12
C ARG A 284 -10.13 0.19 8.31
N LEU A 285 -9.58 -0.66 7.45
CA LEU A 285 -9.67 -2.10 7.57
C LEU A 285 -9.02 -2.57 8.89
N SER A 286 -9.78 -3.33 9.66
CA SER A 286 -9.39 -3.76 11.02
C SER A 286 -9.46 -5.26 11.23
N THR A 287 -9.94 -6.02 10.24
CA THR A 287 -10.14 -7.47 10.36
C THR A 287 -9.40 -8.25 9.27
N TRP A 288 -9.01 -9.49 9.58
CA TRP A 288 -8.46 -10.42 8.59
C TRP A 288 -9.51 -10.92 7.60
N ASP A 289 -10.79 -10.89 7.96
CA ASP A 289 -11.88 -11.32 7.07
C ASP A 289 -12.00 -10.42 5.84
N ASP A 290 -11.68 -9.13 5.97
CA ASP A 290 -11.58 -8.20 4.84
C ASP A 290 -10.40 -8.59 3.93
N ILE A 291 -9.27 -9.01 4.50
CA ILE A 291 -8.12 -9.50 3.72
C ILE A 291 -8.48 -10.78 2.97
N GLU A 292 -9.23 -11.69 3.59
CA GLU A 292 -9.66 -12.93 2.94
C GLU A 292 -10.68 -12.69 1.83
N ARG A 293 -11.51 -11.64 1.92
CA ARG A 293 -12.39 -11.22 0.80
C ARG A 293 -11.59 -10.82 -0.44
N LEU A 294 -10.39 -10.25 -0.28
CA LEU A 294 -9.50 -9.88 -1.39
C LEU A 294 -8.97 -11.10 -2.16
N SER A 295 -8.85 -12.26 -1.52
CA SER A 295 -8.42 -13.50 -2.17
C SER A 295 -9.37 -13.96 -3.29
N LYS A 296 -10.63 -13.52 -3.23
CA LYS A 296 -11.69 -13.89 -4.17
C LYS A 296 -11.69 -13.06 -5.45
N PHE A 297 -10.83 -12.03 -5.55
CA PHE A 297 -10.69 -11.26 -6.79
C PHE A 297 -9.94 -12.11 -7.83
N PRO A 298 -10.53 -12.34 -9.02
CA PRO A 298 -10.05 -13.37 -9.95
C PRO A 298 -8.72 -13.01 -10.64
N ALA A 299 -8.40 -11.72 -10.75
CA ALA A 299 -7.24 -11.22 -11.49
C ALA A 299 -6.27 -10.39 -10.62
N LEU A 300 -6.47 -10.34 -9.30
CA LEU A 300 -5.73 -9.45 -8.41
C LEU A 300 -4.32 -10.01 -8.14
N HIS A 301 -3.30 -9.31 -8.64
CA HIS A 301 -1.90 -9.72 -8.53
C HIS A 301 -1.05 -8.76 -7.71
N CYS A 302 -1.48 -7.52 -7.52
CA CYS A 302 -0.72 -6.53 -6.76
C CYS A 302 -1.61 -5.79 -5.78
N ILE A 303 -1.23 -5.78 -4.52
CA ILE A 303 -1.96 -5.09 -3.46
C ILE A 303 -1.06 -4.19 -2.64
N ARG A 304 -1.60 -3.04 -2.24
CA ARG A 304 -1.03 -2.19 -1.21
C ARG A 304 -2.07 -2.00 -0.11
N VAL A 305 -1.71 -2.32 1.13
CA VAL A 305 -2.62 -2.32 2.28
C VAL A 305 -1.85 -1.94 3.54
N GLN A 306 -1.02 -0.91 3.49
CA GLN A 306 -0.28 -0.39 4.65
C GLN A 306 -1.09 0.68 5.40
N GLY A 307 -0.76 0.97 6.65
CA GLY A 307 -1.41 2.07 7.39
C GLY A 307 -2.87 1.83 7.80
N CYS A 308 -3.33 0.58 7.79
CA CYS A 308 -4.65 0.20 8.28
C CYS A 308 -4.61 -0.14 9.79
N PRO A 309 -5.71 0.06 10.54
CA PRO A 309 -5.84 -0.33 11.96
C PRO A 309 -5.48 -1.79 12.23
N LEU A 310 -5.69 -2.69 11.26
CA LEU A 310 -5.31 -4.10 11.34
C LEU A 310 -3.82 -4.32 11.72
N TRP A 311 -2.94 -3.35 11.44
CA TRP A 311 -1.50 -3.44 11.69
C TRP A 311 -1.05 -2.83 13.02
N GLU A 312 -1.95 -2.15 13.73
CA GLU A 312 -1.62 -1.47 15.00
C GLU A 312 -1.47 -2.45 16.17
N SER A 313 -1.97 -3.68 16.02
CA SER A 313 -1.76 -4.74 17.00
C SER A 313 -0.27 -5.10 17.10
N ASN A 314 0.24 -5.13 18.33
CA ASN A 314 1.59 -5.62 18.66
C ASN A 314 1.68 -7.15 18.70
N GLU A 315 0.64 -7.86 18.27
CA GLU A 315 0.60 -9.33 18.22
C GLU A 315 1.61 -9.91 17.22
N TYR A 316 1.94 -9.17 16.16
CA TYR A 316 2.75 -9.67 15.04
C TYR A 316 3.95 -8.77 14.76
N THR A 317 5.09 -9.39 14.50
CA THR A 317 6.23 -8.74 13.84
C THR A 317 5.90 -8.41 12.38
N GLU A 318 6.66 -7.50 11.77
CA GLU A 318 6.50 -7.18 10.34
C GLU A 318 6.66 -8.42 9.44
N HIS A 319 7.58 -9.31 9.79
CA HIS A 319 7.80 -10.56 9.07
C HIS A 319 6.59 -11.50 9.16
N GLU A 320 6.03 -11.70 10.36
CA GLU A 320 4.83 -12.52 10.55
C GLU A 320 3.62 -11.93 9.84
N ARG A 321 3.42 -10.60 9.90
CA ARG A 321 2.32 -9.93 9.15
C ARG A 321 2.44 -10.20 7.65
N ARG A 322 3.65 -10.13 7.11
CA ARG A 322 3.91 -10.42 5.69
C ARG A 322 3.60 -11.88 5.36
N GLN A 323 4.07 -12.85 6.16
CA GLN A 323 3.76 -14.26 5.95
C GLN A 323 2.24 -14.53 6.01
N LEU A 324 1.54 -13.96 6.99
CA LEU A 324 0.09 -14.08 7.12
C LEU A 324 -0.66 -13.49 5.92
N LEU A 325 -0.20 -12.36 5.38
CA LEU A 325 -0.77 -11.77 4.16
C LEU A 325 -0.53 -12.64 2.92
N ILE A 326 0.70 -13.12 2.72
CA ILE A 326 1.06 -13.96 1.57
C ILE A 326 0.25 -15.26 1.56
N ALA A 327 0.13 -15.91 2.72
CA ALA A 327 -0.61 -17.17 2.84
C ALA A 327 -2.12 -17.00 2.57
N ARG A 328 -2.71 -15.84 2.92
CA ARG A 328 -4.12 -15.51 2.67
C ARG A 328 -4.44 -15.07 1.26
N LEU A 329 -3.44 -14.60 0.52
CA LEU A 329 -3.61 -14.00 -0.80
C LEU A 329 -2.92 -14.84 -1.88
N PRO A 330 -3.52 -15.99 -2.29
CA PRO A 330 -2.88 -16.94 -3.20
C PRO A 330 -2.49 -16.36 -4.56
N ASN A 331 -3.29 -15.41 -5.07
CA ASN A 331 -3.09 -14.84 -6.42
C ASN A 331 -2.17 -13.61 -6.44
N VAL A 332 -1.83 -13.05 -5.27
CA VAL A 332 -1.06 -11.80 -5.16
C VAL A 332 0.43 -12.07 -5.30
N GLU A 333 1.05 -11.52 -6.32
CA GLU A 333 2.48 -11.63 -6.65
C GLU A 333 3.32 -10.50 -6.07
N ILE A 334 2.74 -9.31 -5.87
CA ILE A 334 3.42 -8.13 -5.35
C ILE A 334 2.62 -7.55 -4.18
N LEU A 335 3.26 -7.50 -3.01
CA LEU A 335 2.66 -6.98 -1.78
C LEU A 335 3.38 -5.72 -1.32
N ASN A 336 2.61 -4.65 -1.09
CA ASN A 336 3.06 -3.37 -0.52
C ASN A 336 4.25 -2.73 -1.27
N GLY A 337 4.30 -2.91 -2.59
CA GLY A 337 5.37 -2.36 -3.44
C GLY A 337 6.74 -3.04 -3.26
N GLY A 338 6.79 -4.18 -2.56
CA GLY A 338 7.98 -5.02 -2.49
C GLY A 338 8.30 -5.73 -3.82
N GLY A 339 9.34 -6.56 -3.80
CA GLY A 339 9.66 -7.45 -4.92
C GLY A 339 8.58 -8.52 -5.16
N VAL A 340 8.69 -9.21 -6.29
CA VAL A 340 7.85 -10.37 -6.61
C VAL A 340 8.03 -11.44 -5.53
N ILE A 341 6.91 -11.94 -5.00
CA ILE A 341 6.90 -13.02 -4.00
C ILE A 341 7.37 -14.30 -4.68
N GLY A 342 8.51 -14.82 -4.23
CA GLY A 342 9.08 -16.06 -4.76
C GLY A 342 8.26 -17.30 -4.35
N SER A 343 8.44 -18.41 -5.09
CA SER A 343 7.83 -19.70 -4.75
C SER A 343 8.19 -20.14 -3.32
N ASP A 344 9.46 -20.00 -2.96
CA ASP A 344 9.99 -20.45 -1.67
C ASP A 344 9.44 -19.60 -0.52
N GLU A 345 9.31 -18.28 -0.74
CA GLU A 345 8.69 -17.35 0.22
C GLU A 345 7.20 -17.67 0.42
N ARG A 346 6.48 -17.99 -0.67
CA ARG A 346 5.07 -18.37 -0.60
C ARG A 346 4.90 -19.69 0.14
N GLU A 347 5.68 -20.71 -0.21
CA GLU A 347 5.62 -22.00 0.48
C GLU A 347 5.94 -21.86 1.97
N ASP A 348 7.00 -21.12 2.32
CA ASP A 348 7.34 -20.86 3.73
C ASP A 348 6.22 -20.14 4.47
N ALA A 349 5.64 -19.09 3.88
CA ALA A 349 4.52 -18.35 4.44
C ALA A 349 3.27 -19.25 4.65
N GLU A 350 2.94 -20.09 3.68
CA GLU A 350 1.81 -21.03 3.75
C GLU A 350 2.03 -22.11 4.83
N ARG A 351 3.24 -22.65 4.94
CA ARG A 351 3.59 -23.62 6.01
C ARG A 351 3.59 -22.97 7.39
N ALA A 352 4.10 -21.74 7.50
CA ALA A 352 4.04 -20.94 8.72
C ALA A 352 2.59 -20.67 9.13
N PHE A 353 1.72 -20.38 8.17
CA PHE A 353 0.28 -20.17 8.40
C PHE A 353 -0.41 -21.41 8.98
N ILE A 354 -0.13 -22.60 8.43
CA ILE A 354 -0.64 -23.87 8.98
C ILE A 354 -0.18 -24.01 10.43
N ARG A 355 1.11 -23.83 10.72
CA ARG A 355 1.65 -23.95 12.08
C ARG A 355 1.04 -22.92 13.05
N TYR A 356 0.76 -21.71 12.58
CA TYR A 356 0.15 -20.66 13.39
C TYR A 356 -1.29 -21.02 13.82
N TYR A 357 -2.07 -21.66 12.94
CA TYR A 357 -3.46 -22.01 13.22
C TYR A 357 -3.68 -23.44 13.75
N MET A 358 -2.68 -24.34 13.64
CA MET A 358 -2.84 -25.73 14.06
C MET A 358 -3.13 -25.88 15.56
N GLU A 359 -2.56 -24.99 16.39
CA GLU A 359 -2.74 -25.00 17.85
C GLU A 359 -3.96 -24.20 18.30
N LYS A 360 -4.57 -23.42 17.40
CA LYS A 360 -5.78 -22.63 17.69
C LYS A 360 -7.04 -23.52 17.65
N PRO A 361 -8.11 -23.15 18.39
CA PRO A 361 -9.41 -23.79 18.30
C PRO A 361 -9.92 -23.83 16.86
N GLU A 362 -10.69 -24.87 16.50
CA GLU A 362 -11.26 -24.99 15.14
C GLU A 362 -12.13 -23.79 14.75
N SER A 363 -12.79 -23.13 15.71
CA SER A 363 -13.57 -21.90 15.49
C SER A 363 -12.74 -20.73 14.96
N ASP A 364 -11.44 -20.72 15.26
CA ASP A 364 -10.54 -19.62 14.94
C ASP A 364 -9.72 -19.90 13.67
N ARG A 365 -9.91 -21.08 13.06
CA ARG A 365 -9.19 -21.49 11.85
C ARG A 365 -9.95 -20.97 10.61
N PRO A 366 -9.34 -20.09 9.80
CA PRO A 366 -9.98 -19.60 8.58
C PRO A 366 -10.08 -20.71 7.53
N GLU A 367 -10.98 -20.57 6.55
CA GLU A 367 -11.16 -21.54 5.45
C GLU A 367 -9.82 -21.84 4.75
N ARG A 368 -9.01 -20.81 4.57
CA ARG A 368 -7.66 -20.90 3.99
C ARG A 368 -6.75 -21.90 4.70
N TYR A 369 -6.91 -22.11 6.01
CA TYR A 369 -6.13 -23.11 6.74
C TYR A 369 -6.39 -24.52 6.19
N PHE A 370 -7.66 -24.88 5.97
CA PHE A 370 -8.04 -26.21 5.50
C PHE A 370 -7.58 -26.45 4.06
N GLU A 371 -7.65 -25.41 3.21
CA GLU A 371 -7.09 -25.45 1.86
C GLU A 371 -5.58 -25.72 1.88
N LEU A 372 -4.84 -25.00 2.72
CA LEU A 372 -3.38 -25.16 2.81
C LEU A 372 -2.99 -26.53 3.38
N VAL A 373 -3.73 -27.07 4.34
CA VAL A 373 -3.51 -28.46 4.82
C VAL A 373 -3.77 -29.48 3.72
N ALA A 374 -4.73 -29.24 2.82
CA ALA A 374 -4.98 -30.12 1.68
C ALA A 374 -3.84 -30.07 0.64
N ILE A 375 -3.15 -28.93 0.52
CA ILE A 375 -2.01 -28.73 -0.40
C ILE A 375 -0.70 -29.27 0.19
N HIS A 376 -0.38 -28.89 1.43
CA HIS A 376 0.93 -29.13 2.07
C HIS A 376 0.95 -30.35 2.99
N GLY A 377 -0.21 -30.92 3.31
CA GLY A 377 -0.36 -31.95 4.33
C GLY A 377 -0.35 -31.41 5.76
N LYS A 378 -0.44 -32.33 6.73
CA LYS A 378 -0.33 -32.00 8.16
C LYS A 378 1.14 -31.84 8.53
N LEU A 379 1.50 -30.68 9.09
CA LEU A 379 2.85 -30.37 9.53
C LEU A 379 3.06 -30.77 10.99
N ASP A 380 4.29 -31.17 11.32
CA ASP A 380 4.71 -31.38 12.70
C ASP A 380 4.99 -30.04 13.42
N PRO A 381 4.76 -29.97 14.75
CA PRO A 381 5.13 -28.82 15.54
C PRO A 381 6.63 -28.52 15.49
N LEU A 382 6.98 -27.22 15.51
CA LEU A 382 8.38 -26.80 15.58
C LEU A 382 8.98 -27.18 16.95
N VAL A 383 10.10 -27.88 16.93
CA VAL A 383 10.88 -28.16 18.14
C VAL A 383 11.58 -26.87 18.58
N ASN A 384 11.38 -26.44 19.82
CA ASN A 384 12.11 -25.29 20.38
C ASN A 384 13.58 -25.70 20.63
N VAL A 385 14.49 -25.22 19.80
CA VAL A 385 15.94 -25.44 19.94
C VAL A 385 16.60 -24.13 20.36
N ASP A 386 17.03 -24.04 21.61
CA ASP A 386 17.79 -22.88 22.12
C ASP A 386 19.26 -23.02 21.68
N LEU A 387 19.67 -22.24 20.68
CA LEU A 387 21.04 -22.23 20.14
C LEU A 387 21.96 -21.25 20.89
N ARG A 388 21.52 -20.65 22.01
CA ARG A 388 22.38 -19.75 22.80
C ARG A 388 23.56 -20.52 23.41
N PRO A 389 24.79 -19.98 23.37
CA PRO A 389 25.95 -20.61 24.01
C PRO A 389 25.71 -20.86 25.50
N GLU A 390 26.07 -22.05 25.99
CA GLU A 390 25.87 -22.43 27.39
C GLU A 390 26.63 -21.47 28.32
N LYS A 391 25.90 -20.72 29.17
CA LYS A 391 26.51 -19.85 30.17
C LYS A 391 27.27 -20.64 31.25
N ARG A 392 26.83 -21.87 31.54
CA ARG A 392 27.41 -22.72 32.57
C ARG A 392 27.72 -24.10 32.01
N VAL A 393 28.99 -24.48 32.06
CA VAL A 393 29.49 -25.77 31.57
C VAL A 393 30.01 -26.63 32.72
N LYS A 394 29.90 -27.96 32.62
CA LYS A 394 30.48 -28.89 33.60
C LYS A 394 31.88 -29.30 33.18
N VAL A 395 32.89 -28.93 33.95
CA VAL A 395 34.31 -29.15 33.63
C VAL A 395 34.94 -30.02 34.71
N THR A 396 35.79 -30.94 34.30
CA THR A 396 36.60 -31.77 35.19
C THR A 396 37.85 -31.00 35.62
N PHE A 397 38.04 -30.79 36.92
CA PHE A 397 39.23 -30.15 37.46
C PHE A 397 40.16 -31.19 38.05
N THR A 398 41.41 -31.25 37.58
CA THR A 398 42.38 -32.25 38.03
C THR A 398 43.58 -31.57 38.68
N CYS A 399 43.89 -31.93 39.92
CA CYS A 399 45.03 -31.41 40.68
C CYS A 399 45.78 -32.57 41.35
N GLY A 400 46.95 -32.93 40.81
CA GLY A 400 47.70 -34.11 41.28
C GLY A 400 46.89 -35.40 41.07
N SER A 401 46.59 -36.13 42.15
CA SER A 401 45.77 -37.34 42.15
C SER A 401 44.27 -37.09 42.36
N ASN A 402 43.86 -35.84 42.61
CA ASN A 402 42.47 -35.49 42.92
C ASN A 402 41.79 -34.93 41.66
N SER A 403 40.58 -35.37 41.37
CA SER A 403 39.76 -34.84 40.28
C SER A 403 38.32 -34.63 40.73
N GLU A 404 37.70 -33.53 40.32
CA GLU A 404 36.32 -33.17 40.66
C GLU A 404 35.63 -32.46 39.49
N VAL A 405 34.38 -32.83 39.18
CA VAL A 405 33.57 -32.14 38.18
C VAL A 405 32.84 -30.97 38.82
N ARG A 406 33.04 -29.75 38.30
CA ARG A 406 32.34 -28.54 38.78
C ARG A 406 31.67 -27.78 37.65
N SER A 407 30.55 -27.13 37.97
CA SER A 407 29.89 -26.20 37.05
C SER A 407 30.56 -24.83 37.07
N VAL A 408 30.98 -24.36 35.89
CA VAL A 408 31.74 -23.14 35.67
C VAL A 408 30.94 -22.18 34.81
N ASP A 409 30.90 -20.91 35.21
CA ASP A 409 30.33 -19.82 34.43
C ASP A 409 31.38 -19.27 33.46
N VAL A 410 31.17 -19.48 32.16
CA VAL A 410 32.19 -19.17 31.13
C VAL A 410 32.39 -17.66 30.91
N TYR A 411 31.51 -16.81 31.44
CA TYR A 411 31.65 -15.35 31.33
C TYR A 411 32.56 -14.74 32.40
N ARG A 412 33.00 -15.53 33.39
CA ARG A 412 33.94 -15.09 34.42
C ARG A 412 35.37 -15.08 33.90
N THR A 413 36.25 -14.39 34.63
CA THR A 413 37.67 -14.30 34.28
C THR A 413 38.47 -15.49 34.79
N MET A 414 39.65 -15.72 34.21
CA MET A 414 40.61 -16.71 34.70
C MET A 414 41.01 -16.46 36.17
N SER A 415 41.16 -15.19 36.57
CA SER A 415 41.40 -14.82 37.98
C SER A 415 40.28 -15.30 38.91
N ASP A 416 39.02 -15.07 38.54
CA ASP A 416 37.87 -15.51 39.34
C ASP A 416 37.84 -17.03 39.49
N LEU A 417 38.21 -17.75 38.42
CA LEU A 417 38.29 -19.20 38.44
C LEU A 417 39.37 -19.69 39.41
N LYS A 418 40.57 -19.12 39.36
CA LYS A 418 41.67 -19.49 40.29
C LYS A 418 41.28 -19.28 41.75
N THR A 419 40.67 -18.15 42.09
CA THR A 419 40.21 -17.86 43.46
C THR A 419 39.20 -18.91 43.94
N LYS A 420 38.28 -19.34 43.08
CA LYS A 420 37.29 -20.38 43.41
C LYS A 420 37.89 -21.79 43.55
N LEU A 421 39.05 -22.04 42.96
CA LEU A 421 39.75 -23.32 43.02
C LEU A 421 40.71 -23.42 44.20
N GLU A 422 41.00 -22.34 44.93
CA GLU A 422 41.88 -22.36 46.12
C GLU A 422 41.51 -23.45 47.14
N PRO A 423 40.23 -23.63 47.52
CA PRO A 423 39.85 -24.67 48.47
C PRO A 423 40.05 -26.09 47.93
N PHE A 424 39.95 -26.27 46.60
CA PHE A 424 40.12 -27.58 45.95
C PHE A 424 41.59 -27.94 45.76
N ALA A 425 42.39 -26.98 45.29
CA ALA A 425 43.81 -27.19 45.02
C ALA A 425 44.67 -27.23 46.29
N GLY A 426 44.21 -26.60 47.39
CA GLY A 426 44.93 -26.54 48.66
C GLY A 426 46.10 -25.53 48.69
N PHE A 427 46.18 -24.64 47.70
CA PHE A 427 47.16 -23.55 47.64
C PHE A 427 46.57 -22.30 46.97
N SER A 428 47.17 -21.13 47.25
CA SER A 428 46.66 -19.85 46.75
C SER A 428 46.71 -19.73 45.22
N ALA A 429 45.74 -19.00 44.66
CA ALA A 429 45.59 -18.62 43.26
C ALA A 429 46.88 -18.05 42.64
N ALA A 430 47.66 -17.29 43.42
CA ALA A 430 48.94 -16.73 42.97
C ALA A 430 49.96 -17.82 42.57
N LYS A 431 49.88 -19.00 43.21
CA LYS A 431 50.72 -20.17 42.97
C LYS A 431 50.13 -21.14 41.93
N MET A 432 48.96 -20.85 41.34
CA MET A 432 48.32 -21.73 40.35
C MET A 432 48.75 -21.45 38.92
N ARG A 433 48.97 -22.54 38.17
CA ARG A 433 48.93 -22.60 36.71
C ARG A 433 47.75 -23.47 36.31
N LEU A 434 46.96 -22.99 35.35
CA LEU A 434 45.82 -23.72 34.82
C LEU A 434 46.11 -24.07 33.36
N PHE A 435 45.85 -25.32 32.99
CA PHE A 435 45.97 -25.82 31.63
C PHE A 435 44.62 -26.36 31.18
N TYR A 436 44.06 -25.78 30.12
CA TYR A 436 42.83 -26.25 29.51
C TYR A 436 43.13 -27.40 28.56
N VAL A 437 42.32 -28.45 28.62
CA VAL A 437 42.38 -29.61 27.75
C VAL A 437 41.01 -29.80 27.11
N ASP A 438 40.96 -29.49 25.83
CA ASP A 438 39.87 -29.87 24.94
C ASP A 438 39.92 -31.39 24.77
N GLN A 439 38.86 -32.09 25.17
CA GLN A 439 38.84 -33.56 25.13
C GLN A 439 38.75 -34.11 23.69
N ASP A 440 38.18 -33.34 22.76
CA ASP A 440 38.07 -33.74 21.35
C ASP A 440 39.44 -33.59 20.63
N LEU A 441 40.27 -32.64 21.08
CA LEU A 441 41.58 -32.33 20.47
C LEU A 441 42.78 -32.77 21.32
N ARG A 442 42.55 -33.55 22.38
CA ARG A 442 43.57 -33.92 23.38
C ARG A 442 44.84 -34.52 22.76
N ASP A 443 44.67 -35.40 21.78
CA ASP A 443 45.77 -36.13 21.14
C ASP A 443 46.53 -35.30 20.10
N ILE A 444 46.00 -34.14 19.70
CA ILE A 444 46.54 -33.31 18.61
C ILE A 444 47.23 -32.05 19.16
N GLN A 445 46.59 -31.34 20.09
CA GLN A 445 47.01 -29.99 20.50
C GLN A 445 47.65 -29.94 21.88
N GLY A 446 47.39 -30.94 22.74
CA GLY A 446 47.85 -30.98 24.13
C GLY A 446 47.27 -29.84 25.00
N PRO A 447 47.66 -29.77 26.29
CA PRO A 447 47.10 -28.78 27.21
C PRO A 447 47.52 -27.33 26.90
N GLU A 448 46.56 -26.42 26.77
CA GLU A 448 46.79 -24.98 26.60
C GLU A 448 46.91 -24.26 27.95
N GLU A 449 48.02 -23.57 28.22
CA GLU A 449 48.16 -22.79 29.46
C GLU A 449 47.30 -21.51 29.43
N MET A 450 46.43 -21.36 30.43
CA MET A 450 45.56 -20.19 30.59
C MET A 450 46.33 -19.03 31.24
N LYS A 451 47.13 -18.31 30.46
CA LYS A 451 48.12 -17.32 30.95
C LYS A 451 47.54 -15.97 31.39
N TYR A 452 46.44 -15.53 30.78
CA TYR A 452 45.94 -14.16 30.90
C TYR A 452 44.86 -14.03 32.01
N PRO A 453 45.13 -13.35 33.13
CA PRO A 453 44.22 -13.30 34.29
C PRO A 453 42.86 -12.65 34.01
N HIS A 454 42.84 -11.63 33.14
CA HIS A 454 41.62 -10.89 32.77
C HIS A 454 40.85 -11.51 31.60
N LYS A 455 41.37 -12.58 30.98
CA LYS A 455 40.70 -13.26 29.85
C LYS A 455 39.50 -14.05 30.38
N GLN A 456 38.34 -13.88 29.72
CA GLN A 456 37.12 -14.59 30.08
C GLN A 456 37.15 -16.03 29.58
N LEU A 457 36.55 -16.96 30.32
CA LEU A 457 36.68 -18.40 30.06
C LEU A 457 36.06 -18.85 28.73
N TYR A 458 35.01 -18.19 28.23
CA TYR A 458 34.39 -18.55 26.94
C TYR A 458 35.36 -18.43 25.76
N SER A 459 36.40 -17.60 25.88
CA SER A 459 37.40 -17.42 24.82
C SER A 459 38.33 -18.61 24.63
N TYR A 460 38.23 -19.63 25.49
CA TYR A 460 38.86 -20.94 25.32
C TYR A 460 37.89 -21.99 24.73
N ASN A 461 36.66 -21.58 24.36
CA ASN A 461 35.61 -22.47 23.81
C ASN A 461 35.30 -23.69 24.68
N ILE A 462 35.40 -23.55 26.00
CA ILE A 462 35.17 -24.63 26.97
C ILE A 462 33.75 -25.18 26.86
N ARG A 463 33.62 -26.49 26.73
CA ARG A 463 32.37 -27.25 26.66
C ARG A 463 32.19 -28.12 27.90
N SER A 464 30.96 -28.57 28.10
CA SER A 464 30.66 -29.55 29.15
C SER A 464 31.32 -30.89 28.81
N GLY A 465 32.17 -31.40 29.72
CA GLY A 465 32.96 -32.62 29.52
C GLY A 465 34.47 -32.37 29.46
N ASP A 466 34.90 -31.13 29.22
CA ASP A 466 36.33 -30.78 29.12
C ASP A 466 37.08 -30.85 30.47
N GLU A 467 38.41 -30.76 30.41
CA GLU A 467 39.28 -30.85 31.58
C GLU A 467 40.14 -29.59 31.77
N ILE A 468 40.29 -29.14 33.02
CA ILE A 468 41.26 -28.12 33.41
C ILE A 468 42.21 -28.71 34.46
N ILE A 469 43.48 -28.78 34.10
CA ILE A 469 44.56 -29.28 34.95
C ILE A 469 45.13 -28.12 35.77
N ILE A 470 45.24 -28.33 37.08
CA ILE A 470 45.77 -27.37 38.04
C ILE A 470 47.15 -27.84 38.49
N ASP A 471 48.15 -26.99 38.27
CA ASP A 471 49.52 -27.26 38.71
C ASP A 471 50.05 -26.14 39.61
N SER A 472 50.95 -26.51 40.52
CA SER A 472 51.56 -25.60 41.48
C SER A 472 52.86 -25.01 40.91
N LYS A 473 53.01 -23.69 40.99
CA LYS A 473 54.29 -23.01 40.74
C LYS A 473 55.27 -23.42 41.83
N LYS A 474 56.09 -24.46 41.59
CA LYS A 474 57.19 -24.83 42.50
C LYS A 474 58.06 -23.58 42.73
N LYS A 475 58.37 -23.25 43.99
CA LYS A 475 59.54 -22.40 44.27
C LYS A 475 60.75 -23.23 43.88
N ILE A 476 61.49 -22.78 42.87
CA ILE A 476 62.89 -23.18 42.73
C ILE A 476 63.53 -22.63 44.02
N VAL A 477 63.95 -23.54 44.90
CA VAL A 477 64.59 -23.20 46.19
C VAL A 477 65.89 -22.46 45.92
#